data_AF-A0A561SX38-F1
#
_entry.id   AF-A0A561SX38-F1
#
_cell.length_a   1.000
_cell.length_b   1.000
_cell.length_c   1.000
_cell.angle_alpha   90.00
_cell.angle_beta   90.00
_cell.angle_gamma   90.00
#
_symmetry.space_group_name_H-M   'P 1'
#
loop_
_entity.id
_entity.type
_entity.pdbx_description
1 polymer ?
#
loop_
_entity_poly.entity_id
_entity_poly.type
_entity_poly.pdbx_seq_one_letter_code
_entity_poly.pdbx_strand_id
1 'polypeptide(L)'
;MTRRYREVAFRDELLADGSVRRAYADGRQEWRRRAPGFRVTWRDDTGRTGVDEQLGGRVVKRRIDPDTVLYGRDIGYGRTTWTDGTLTVNRTSLGGRAGLIIAGIGAAGLLPAIVDPPFALSPQEEEQLRQQQAQQASSGGGDSGGSGDTSSDADWVGASDGADDDFG
;
A
#
# COMPACT_ATOMS: atom_id res chain seq x y z
N MET A 1 7.90 24.79 -9.02
CA MET A 1 7.40 25.04 -7.65
C MET A 1 7.25 23.69 -6.97
N THR A 2 8.00 23.43 -5.89
CA THR A 2 7.92 22.14 -5.18
C THR A 2 6.69 22.15 -4.29
N ARG A 3 5.71 21.29 -4.54
CA ARG A 3 4.55 21.13 -3.67
C ARG A 3 5.03 20.69 -2.28
N ARG A 4 4.66 21.43 -1.23
CA ARG A 4 4.94 20.99 0.15
C ARG A 4 3.87 20.00 0.57
N TYR A 5 4.28 18.77 0.86
CA TYR A 5 3.40 17.75 1.40
C TYR A 5 3.30 17.88 2.92
N ARG A 6 2.09 17.65 3.46
CA ARG A 6 1.89 17.46 4.90
C ARG A 6 2.15 16.00 5.23
N GLU A 7 3.24 15.72 5.94
CA GLU A 7 3.53 14.36 6.41
C GLU A 7 2.55 13.94 7.51
N VAL A 8 1.98 12.74 7.37
CA VAL A 8 1.19 12.07 8.39
C VAL A 8 1.70 10.64 8.54
N ALA A 9 2.41 10.37 9.63
CA ALA A 9 2.84 9.02 9.95
C ALA A 9 1.65 8.14 10.35
N PHE A 10 1.75 6.84 10.13
CA PHE A 10 0.80 5.86 10.64
C PHE A 10 1.50 4.58 11.11
N ARG A 11 0.81 3.78 11.92
CA ARG A 11 1.21 2.44 12.35
C ARG A 11 0.07 1.46 12.10
N ASP A 12 0.40 0.29 11.61
CA ASP A 12 -0.50 -0.80 11.34
C ASP A 12 -0.36 -1.88 12.41
N GLU A 13 -1.48 -2.44 12.84
CA GLU A 13 -1.57 -3.54 13.79
C GLU A 13 -2.49 -4.60 13.20
N LEU A 14 -1.99 -5.84 13.10
CA LEU A 14 -2.80 -6.99 12.68
C LEU A 14 -3.70 -7.42 13.85
N LEU A 15 -5.01 -7.44 13.60
CA LEU A 15 -6.02 -7.86 14.56
C LEU A 15 -6.30 -9.36 14.46
N ALA A 16 -6.90 -9.93 15.51
CA ALA A 16 -7.22 -11.35 15.59
C ALA A 16 -8.20 -11.84 14.51
N ASP A 17 -9.01 -10.94 13.94
CA ASP A 17 -9.96 -11.24 12.86
C ASP A 17 -9.32 -11.15 11.46
N GLY A 18 -7.99 -11.00 11.39
CA GLY A 18 -7.24 -10.86 10.14
C GLY A 18 -7.35 -9.48 9.48
N SER A 19 -8.06 -8.53 10.10
CA SER A 19 -8.07 -7.14 9.66
C SER A 19 -6.87 -6.37 10.19
N VAL A 20 -6.56 -5.23 9.58
CA VAL A 20 -5.48 -4.35 10.01
C VAL A 20 -6.07 -3.06 10.57
N ARG A 21 -5.68 -2.70 11.79
CA ARG A 21 -5.94 -1.36 12.34
C ARG A 21 -4.76 -0.45 12.03
N ARG A 22 -5.01 0.61 11.28
CA ARG A 22 -4.07 1.70 11.03
C ARG A 22 -4.37 2.87 11.97
N ALA A 23 -3.39 3.26 12.78
CA ALA A 23 -3.45 4.44 13.63
C ALA A 23 -2.57 5.55 13.06
N TYR A 24 -3.15 6.72 12.78
CA TYR A 24 -2.44 7.88 12.26
C TYR A 24 -1.94 8.77 13.39
N ALA A 25 -0.80 9.44 13.17
CA ALA A 25 -0.20 10.35 14.15
C ALA A 25 -1.06 11.60 14.42
N ASP A 26 -2.02 11.91 13.55
CA ASP A 26 -2.99 12.99 13.72
C ASP A 26 -4.25 12.56 14.50
N GLY A 27 -4.27 11.35 15.06
CA GLY A 27 -5.32 10.83 15.93
C GLY A 27 -6.39 9.99 15.20
N ARG A 28 -6.43 10.01 13.87
CA ARG A 28 -7.37 9.19 13.09
C ARG A 28 -7.05 7.70 13.17
N GLN A 29 -8.07 6.86 13.01
CA GLN A 29 -7.89 5.41 12.92
C GLN A 29 -8.67 4.84 11.73
N GLU A 30 -8.11 3.84 11.05
CA GLU A 30 -8.76 3.10 9.97
C GLU A 30 -8.67 1.59 10.24
N TRP A 31 -9.79 0.87 10.14
CA TRP A 31 -9.83 -0.59 10.08
C TRP A 31 -9.89 -1.02 8.62
N ARG A 32 -8.97 -1.88 8.21
CA ARG A 32 -8.70 -2.21 6.81
C ARG A 32 -8.81 -3.72 6.62
N ARG A 33 -9.48 -4.13 5.54
CA ARG A 33 -9.63 -5.55 5.15
C ARG A 33 -9.32 -5.71 3.68
N ARG A 34 -8.52 -6.71 3.35
CA ARG A 34 -8.27 -7.10 1.96
C ARG A 34 -9.60 -7.53 1.33
N ALA A 35 -9.81 -7.11 0.10
CA ALA A 35 -10.90 -7.54 -0.76
C ALA A 35 -10.31 -8.25 -1.99
N PRO A 36 -11.11 -8.98 -2.77
CA PRO A 36 -10.63 -9.61 -4.00
C PRO A 36 -9.95 -8.62 -4.94
N GLY A 37 -8.91 -9.09 -5.64
CA GLY A 37 -8.05 -8.28 -6.50
C GLY A 37 -7.11 -7.38 -5.70
N PHE A 38 -6.65 -6.29 -6.31
CA PHE A 38 -5.73 -5.34 -5.69
C PHE A 38 -6.47 -4.28 -4.85
N ARG A 39 -7.43 -4.73 -4.03
CA ARG A 39 -8.37 -3.84 -3.32
C ARG A 39 -8.31 -4.03 -1.81
N VAL A 40 -8.47 -2.93 -1.09
CA VAL A 40 -8.58 -2.88 0.37
C VAL A 40 -9.81 -2.07 0.72
N THR A 41 -10.76 -2.68 1.41
CA THR A 41 -11.88 -1.94 2.04
C THR A 41 -11.42 -1.37 3.37
N TRP A 42 -11.91 -0.20 3.73
CA TRP A 42 -11.61 0.41 5.01
C TRP A 42 -12.81 1.12 5.61
N ARG A 43 -12.76 1.31 6.93
CA ARG A 43 -13.68 2.13 7.71
C ARG A 43 -12.88 2.95 8.72
N ASP A 44 -13.20 4.23 8.90
CA ASP A 44 -12.57 5.07 9.90
C ASP A 44 -13.37 5.17 11.21
N ASP A 45 -12.75 5.81 12.21
CA ASP A 45 -13.30 6.03 13.55
C ASP A 45 -14.49 6.99 13.59
N THR A 46 -14.73 7.73 12.50
CA THR A 46 -15.92 8.57 12.32
C THR A 46 -17.06 7.85 11.61
N GLY A 47 -16.83 6.60 11.17
CA GLY A 47 -17.80 5.79 10.46
C GLY A 47 -17.78 5.95 8.94
N ARG A 48 -16.88 6.75 8.37
CA ARG A 48 -16.70 6.77 6.90
C ARG A 48 -16.11 5.45 6.45
N THR A 49 -16.47 5.03 5.25
CA THR A 49 -15.99 3.78 4.66
C THR A 49 -15.37 4.06 3.31
N GLY A 50 -14.59 3.14 2.77
CA GLY A 50 -14.05 3.34 1.44
C GLY A 50 -13.34 2.13 0.89
N VAL A 51 -12.83 2.29 -0.32
CA VAL A 51 -12.05 1.28 -1.03
C VAL A 51 -10.79 1.94 -1.57
N ASP A 52 -9.64 1.41 -1.20
CA ASP A 52 -8.36 1.68 -1.84
C ASP A 52 -8.13 0.59 -2.89
N GLU A 53 -8.05 0.98 -4.15
CA GLU A 53 -7.71 0.12 -5.28
C GLU A 53 -6.29 0.48 -5.74
N GLN A 54 -5.36 -0.45 -5.64
CA GLN A 54 -4.07 -0.29 -6.28
C GLN A 54 -4.27 -0.47 -7.79
N LEU A 55 -3.75 0.48 -8.56
CA LEU A 55 -3.68 0.47 -10.01
C LEU A 55 -2.22 0.22 -10.42
N GLY A 56 -1.99 -0.02 -11.72
CA GLY A 56 -0.65 -0.11 -12.28
C GLY A 56 0.21 1.15 -12.06
N GLY A 57 1.52 1.00 -12.17
CA GLY A 57 2.46 2.12 -12.08
C GLY A 57 2.53 2.77 -10.69
N ARG A 58 2.31 1.99 -9.62
CA ARG A 58 2.33 2.47 -8.22
C ARG A 58 1.27 3.54 -7.92
N VAL A 59 0.17 3.58 -8.68
CA VAL A 59 -0.95 4.49 -8.41
C VAL A 59 -1.95 3.79 -7.48
N VAL A 60 -2.51 4.53 -6.53
CA VAL A 60 -3.57 4.06 -5.64
C VAL A 60 -4.78 4.96 -5.83
N LYS A 61 -5.95 4.39 -6.09
CA LYS A 61 -7.23 5.08 -6.12
C LYS A 61 -7.96 4.83 -4.81
N ARG A 62 -8.17 5.86 -4.01
CA ARG A 62 -9.01 5.83 -2.80
C ARG A 62 -10.38 6.39 -3.11
N ARG A 63 -11.42 5.60 -2.90
CA ARG A 63 -12.82 6.02 -2.99
C ARG A 63 -13.41 6.07 -1.58
N ILE A 64 -13.81 7.25 -1.11
CA ILE A 64 -14.34 7.50 0.26
C ILE A 64 -15.87 7.48 0.27
N ASP A 65 -16.49 7.85 -0.84
CA ASP A 65 -17.93 7.83 -1.06
C ASP A 65 -18.14 7.60 -2.57
N PRO A 66 -19.35 7.30 -3.08
CA PRO A 66 -19.57 7.08 -4.51
C PRO A 66 -18.96 8.18 -5.40
N ASP A 67 -18.96 9.42 -4.93
CA ASP A 67 -18.55 10.59 -5.70
C ASP A 67 -17.18 11.18 -5.30
N THR A 68 -16.55 10.65 -4.24
CA THR A 68 -15.27 11.19 -3.74
C THR A 68 -14.13 10.22 -4.03
N VAL A 69 -13.22 10.65 -4.91
CA VAL A 69 -12.00 9.93 -5.28
C VAL A 69 -10.77 10.77 -4.96
N LEU A 70 -9.79 10.12 -4.36
CA LEU A 70 -8.44 10.65 -4.15
C LEU A 70 -7.45 9.68 -4.78
N TYR A 71 -6.52 10.21 -5.58
CA TYR A 71 -5.40 9.42 -6.06
C TYR A 71 -4.19 9.59 -5.17
N GLY A 72 -3.45 8.50 -5.00
CA GLY A 72 -2.17 8.41 -4.37
C GLY A 72 -1.12 7.84 -5.32
N ARG A 73 0.14 8.13 -5.04
CA ARG A 73 1.30 7.51 -5.66
C ARG A 73 2.15 6.89 -4.56
N ASP A 74 2.35 5.58 -4.64
CA ASP A 74 3.31 4.88 -3.81
C ASP A 74 4.72 5.17 -4.33
N ILE A 75 5.53 5.78 -3.47
CA ILE A 75 6.92 6.16 -3.77
C ILE A 75 7.92 5.20 -3.09
N GLY A 76 7.44 4.03 -2.65
CA GLY A 76 8.22 2.99 -1.99
C GLY A 76 8.48 3.27 -0.52
N TYR A 77 8.96 2.24 0.18
CA TYR A 77 9.32 2.28 1.61
C TYR A 77 8.14 2.68 2.51
N GLY A 78 6.93 2.22 2.16
CA GLY A 78 5.71 2.49 2.93
C GLY A 78 5.24 3.94 2.88
N ARG A 79 5.57 4.69 1.81
CA ARG A 79 5.23 6.10 1.65
C ARG A 79 4.30 6.30 0.47
N THR A 80 3.25 7.10 0.67
CA THR A 80 2.28 7.41 -0.38
C THR A 80 1.97 8.90 -0.37
N THR A 81 2.18 9.58 -1.49
CA THR A 81 1.73 10.95 -1.70
C THR A 81 0.32 10.97 -2.25
N TRP A 82 -0.53 11.84 -1.72
CA TRP A 82 -1.93 11.95 -2.07
C TRP A 82 -2.24 13.28 -2.76
N THR A 83 -3.26 13.27 -3.61
CA THR A 83 -3.71 14.43 -4.41
C THR A 83 -4.14 15.62 -3.57
N ASP A 84 -4.56 15.39 -2.32
CA ASP A 84 -4.88 16.43 -1.32
C ASP A 84 -3.64 17.11 -0.73
N GLY A 85 -2.43 16.65 -1.07
CA GLY A 85 -1.16 17.17 -0.54
C GLY A 85 -0.70 16.48 0.74
N THR A 86 -1.31 15.35 1.12
CA THR A 86 -0.87 14.53 2.25
C THR A 86 0.23 13.56 1.80
N LEU A 87 1.26 13.36 2.62
CA LEU A 87 2.23 12.26 2.49
C LEU A 87 2.02 11.31 3.67
N THR A 88 1.50 10.12 3.42
CA THR A 88 1.37 9.10 4.48
C THR A 88 2.62 8.26 4.57
N VAL A 89 3.13 8.03 5.78
CA VAL A 89 4.38 7.28 6.03
C VAL A 89 4.14 6.16 7.02
N ASN A 90 4.39 4.91 6.60
CA ASN A 90 4.31 3.75 7.47
C ASN A 90 5.48 3.76 8.48
N ARG A 91 5.16 3.69 9.77
CA ARG A 91 6.10 3.60 10.90
C ARG A 91 5.93 2.30 11.70
N THR A 92 5.26 1.32 11.13
CA THR A 92 5.03 0.03 11.78
C THR A 92 6.36 -0.67 12.02
N SER A 93 6.68 -0.90 13.28
CA SER A 93 7.74 -1.83 13.69
C SER A 93 7.10 -3.22 13.80
N LEU A 94 7.47 -4.16 12.93
CA LEU A 94 7.09 -5.57 13.07
C LEU A 94 7.69 -6.11 14.38
N GLY A 95 6.87 -6.26 15.41
CA GLY A 95 7.31 -6.80 16.70
C GLY A 95 7.55 -8.30 16.61
N GLY A 96 8.79 -8.74 16.82
CA GLY A 96 9.12 -10.14 17.13
C GLY A 96 10.37 -10.69 16.44
N ARG A 97 10.71 -10.20 15.25
CA ARG A 97 11.99 -10.48 14.56
C ARG A 97 12.36 -9.22 13.80
N ALA A 98 13.65 -8.88 13.80
CA ALA A 98 14.21 -7.69 13.17
C ALA A 98 13.92 -7.62 11.65
N GLY A 99 12.71 -7.21 11.27
CA GLY A 99 12.29 -6.95 9.91
C GLY A 99 12.05 -5.45 9.76
N LEU A 100 13.11 -4.74 9.35
CA LEU A 100 13.13 -3.33 8.94
C LEU A 100 12.29 -2.38 9.81
N ILE A 101 12.94 -1.83 10.84
CA ILE A 101 12.60 -0.45 11.22
C ILE A 101 12.88 0.38 9.95
N ILE A 102 11.84 0.86 9.25
CA ILE A 102 12.02 2.06 8.42
C ILE A 102 12.13 3.21 9.42
N ALA A 103 13.29 3.24 10.08
CA ALA A 103 13.75 4.32 10.90
C ALA A 103 13.66 5.55 10.01
N GLY A 104 13.19 6.66 10.57
CA GLY A 104 13.19 7.91 9.83
C GLY A 104 14.54 8.10 9.17
N ILE A 105 14.51 8.23 7.85
CA ILE A 105 15.52 8.99 7.16
C ILE A 105 15.35 10.42 7.69
N GLY A 106 15.98 10.67 8.83
CA GLY A 106 16.61 11.95 9.07
C GLY A 106 17.58 12.17 7.92
N ALA A 107 17.50 13.35 7.32
CA ALA A 107 18.31 13.88 6.24
C ALA A 107 19.64 13.12 5.96
N ALA A 108 19.74 12.40 4.83
CA ALA A 108 20.96 12.17 4.02
C ALA A 108 20.99 10.91 3.12
N GLY A 109 19.94 10.09 3.04
CA GLY A 109 19.86 8.97 2.08
C GLY A 109 18.93 9.31 0.92
N LEU A 110 19.40 9.21 -0.32
CA LEU A 110 18.71 9.55 -1.58
C LEU A 110 17.20 9.22 -1.54
N LEU A 111 16.37 10.20 -1.18
CA LEU A 111 14.94 10.05 -1.29
C LEU A 111 14.64 9.96 -2.79
N PRO A 112 13.91 8.93 -3.28
CA PRO A 112 13.37 9.00 -4.63
C PRO A 112 12.61 10.33 -4.74
N ALA A 113 12.83 11.05 -5.84
CA ALA A 113 12.18 12.33 -6.09
C ALA A 113 10.68 12.18 -5.80
N ILE A 114 10.11 13.08 -4.99
CA ILE A 114 8.68 13.04 -4.67
C ILE A 114 7.93 13.12 -5.99
N VAL A 115 7.31 12.02 -6.39
CA VAL A 115 6.53 11.93 -7.63
C VAL A 115 5.10 12.30 -7.29
N ASP A 116 4.60 13.36 -7.92
CA ASP A 116 3.23 13.78 -7.70
C ASP A 116 2.23 12.68 -8.15
N PRO A 117 1.15 12.47 -7.38
CA PRO A 117 0.07 11.60 -7.82
C PRO A 117 -0.69 12.25 -8.98
N PRO A 118 -1.34 11.44 -9.85
CA PRO A 118 -2.18 11.98 -10.90
C PRO A 118 -3.33 12.78 -10.27
N PHE A 119 -3.60 13.99 -10.78
CA PHE A 119 -4.66 14.84 -10.24
C PHE A 119 -6.05 14.24 -10.49
N ALA A 120 -6.25 13.68 -11.68
CA ALA A 120 -7.43 12.94 -12.08
C ALA A 120 -7.02 11.87 -13.10
N LEU A 121 -7.81 10.81 -13.21
CA LEU A 121 -7.71 9.81 -14.26
C LEU A 121 -9.10 9.59 -14.85
N SER A 122 -9.18 9.44 -16.16
CA SER A 122 -10.39 8.96 -16.83
C SER A 122 -10.62 7.46 -16.54
N PRO A 123 -11.86 6.97 -16.64
CA PRO A 123 -12.15 5.55 -16.45
C PRO A 123 -11.33 4.63 -17.37
N GLN A 124 -11.03 5.10 -18.60
CA GLN A 124 -10.23 4.36 -19.57
C GLN A 124 -8.76 4.27 -19.14
N GLU A 125 -8.17 5.35 -18.62
CA GLU A 125 -6.80 5.34 -18.10
C GLU A 125 -6.68 4.44 -16.87
N GLU A 126 -7.67 4.45 -15.98
CA GLU A 126 -7.71 3.53 -14.84
C GLU A 126 -7.74 2.06 -15.28
N GLU A 127 -8.55 1.73 -16.29
CA GLU A 127 -8.63 0.38 -16.84
C GLU A 127 -7.29 -0.07 -17.45
N GLN A 128 -6.64 0.80 -18.22
CA GLN A 128 -5.31 0.52 -18.77
C GLN A 128 -4.29 0.23 -17.66
N LEU A 129 -4.30 1.02 -16.58
CA LEU A 129 -3.42 0.78 -15.44
C LEU A 129 -3.76 -0.53 -14.72
N ARG A 130 -5.04 -0.88 -14.58
CA ARG A 130 -5.45 -2.19 -14.01
C ARG A 130 -4.97 -3.36 -14.87
N GLN A 131 -5.06 -3.24 -16.19
CA GLN A 131 -4.57 -4.27 -17.12
C GLN A 131 -3.06 -4.44 -17.03
N GLN A 132 -2.30 -3.33 -16.97
CA GLN A 132 -0.84 -3.38 -16.78
C GLN A 132 -0.47 -4.11 -15.48
N GLN A 133 -1.18 -3.82 -14.39
CA GLN A 133 -0.94 -4.48 -13.10
C GLN A 133 -1.28 -5.97 -13.13
N ALA A 134 -2.40 -6.35 -13.75
CA ALA A 134 -2.78 -7.74 -13.92
C ALA A 134 -1.74 -8.52 -14.74
N GLN A 135 -1.22 -7.91 -15.82
CA GLN A 135 -0.17 -8.50 -16.64
C GLN A 135 1.13 -8.70 -15.86
N GLN A 136 1.58 -7.69 -15.09
CA GLN A 136 2.78 -7.79 -14.26
C GLN A 136 2.66 -8.88 -13.18
N ALA A 137 1.48 -9.01 -12.56
CA ALA A 137 1.23 -10.07 -11.58
C ALA A 137 1.23 -11.47 -12.21
N SER A 138 0.83 -11.60 -13.49
CA SER A 138 0.85 -12.88 -14.21
C SER A 138 2.23 -13.29 -14.73
N SER A 139 3.15 -12.35 -14.95
CA SER A 139 4.51 -12.64 -15.45
C SER A 139 5.53 -13.01 -14.36
N GLY A 140 5.19 -12.84 -13.07
CA GLY A 140 6.06 -13.20 -11.94
C GLY A 140 5.96 -14.65 -11.46
N GLY A 141 5.13 -15.48 -12.11
CA GLY A 141 4.96 -16.89 -11.78
C GLY A 141 5.64 -17.80 -12.80
N GLY A 142 6.93 -18.09 -12.61
CA GLY A 142 7.70 -19.01 -13.44
C GLY A 142 8.43 -20.08 -12.60
N ASP A 143 7.94 -21.32 -12.70
CA ASP A 143 8.55 -22.63 -12.43
C ASP A 143 9.18 -22.98 -11.07
N SER A 144 8.47 -23.85 -10.32
CA SER A 144 9.04 -25.01 -9.59
C SER A 144 7.92 -26.02 -9.31
N GLY A 145 7.98 -27.19 -9.96
CA GLY A 145 7.00 -28.26 -9.82
C GLY A 145 7.04 -28.98 -8.45
N GLY A 146 5.90 -29.57 -8.06
CA GLY A 146 5.83 -30.50 -6.93
C GLY A 146 4.41 -30.65 -6.39
N SER A 147 3.86 -31.85 -6.49
CA SER A 147 2.56 -32.29 -5.95
C SER A 147 2.29 -31.88 -4.51
N GLY A 148 1.04 -31.51 -4.19
CA GLY A 148 0.55 -31.50 -2.82
C GLY A 148 -0.68 -30.64 -2.60
N ASP A 149 -1.76 -31.29 -2.16
CA ASP A 149 -3.06 -30.74 -1.79
C ASP A 149 -3.05 -29.55 -0.81
N THR A 150 -4.00 -28.64 -1.04
CA THR A 150 -4.74 -27.82 -0.07
C THR A 150 -4.02 -26.78 0.80
N SER A 151 -4.56 -25.54 0.73
CA SER A 151 -4.48 -24.44 1.72
C SER A 151 -3.68 -23.21 1.27
N SER A 152 -4.34 -22.30 0.56
CA SER A 152 -3.85 -20.94 0.29
C SER A 152 -3.99 -20.06 1.55
N ASP A 153 -3.16 -20.36 2.56
CA ASP A 153 -2.96 -19.60 3.80
C ASP A 153 -1.44 -19.41 4.03
N ALA A 154 -0.77 -18.69 3.14
CA ALA A 154 0.67 -18.42 3.30
C ALA A 154 1.08 -17.15 2.54
N ASP A 155 0.97 -15.99 3.21
CA ASP A 155 1.77 -14.79 2.86
C ASP A 155 1.99 -13.86 4.07
N TRP A 156 1.69 -14.34 5.29
CA TRP A 156 2.03 -13.66 6.54
C TRP A 156 2.76 -14.58 7.54
N VAL A 157 3.15 -15.79 7.11
CA VAL A 157 3.89 -16.76 7.93
C VAL A 157 5.13 -17.24 7.18
N GLY A 158 6.29 -16.71 7.60
CA GLY A 158 7.62 -17.33 7.47
C GLY A 158 8.06 -17.84 6.10
N ALA A 159 8.65 -16.96 5.27
CA ALA A 159 9.65 -17.38 4.30
C ALA A 159 11.04 -17.30 4.97
N SER A 160 11.45 -18.40 5.59
CA SER A 160 12.86 -18.71 5.79
C SER A 160 13.38 -19.40 4.55
N ASP A 161 14.56 -18.94 4.11
CA ASP A 161 15.47 -19.44 3.08
C ASP A 161 15.17 -19.18 1.58
N GLY A 162 16.08 -18.42 0.96
CA GLY A 162 16.32 -18.46 -0.48
C GLY A 162 16.09 -17.16 -1.23
N ALA A 163 17.20 -16.59 -1.71
CA ALA A 163 17.31 -15.61 -2.79
C ALA A 163 17.05 -14.13 -2.44
N ASP A 164 18.16 -13.48 -2.10
CA ASP A 164 18.57 -12.18 -2.63
C ASP A 164 17.80 -11.79 -3.91
N ASP A 165 17.11 -10.66 -3.89
CA ASP A 165 17.17 -9.70 -5.00
C ASP A 165 16.56 -8.35 -4.60
N ASP A 166 17.35 -7.34 -4.91
CA ASP A 166 17.25 -5.97 -4.45
C ASP A 166 16.01 -5.23 -5.01
N PHE A 167 15.43 -4.40 -4.14
CA PHE A 167 14.38 -3.45 -4.49
C PHE A 167 14.86 -2.43 -5.52
N GLY A 168 14.30 -2.52 -6.75
CA GLY A 168 14.38 -1.48 -7.78
C GLY A 168 13.47 -0.27 -7.55
#